data_AF-A0A6G9GWP7-F1
#
_entry.id   AF-A0A6G9GWP7-F1
#
_cell.length_a   1.000
_cell.length_b   1.000
_cell.length_c   1.000
_cell.angle_alpha   90.00
_cell.angle_beta   90.00
_cell.angle_gamma   90.00
#
_symmetry.space_group_name_H-M   'P 1'
#
loop_
_entity.id
_entity.type
_entity.pdbx_description
1 polymer ?
#
loop_
_entity_poly.entity_id
_entity_poly.type
_entity_poly.pdbx_seq_one_letter_code
_entity_poly.pdbx_strand_id
1 'polypeptide(L)'
;MLLPATSAEAANTTKYVDSNCPYAGCSSGDLYLKYRSSGVPNSALATFYGNVYNYAGQTISYNGATAVDYVFVFGPGDGSGTSVKNNAASATNCADADNYRVYFNSGYTGTAQLFEHAGGCFVAENFIAALKNNNASQHFA
;
A
#
# COMPACT_ATOMS: atom_id res chain seq x y z
N MET A 1 -30.61 -25.62 1.43
CA MET A 1 -30.13 -24.89 2.63
C MET A 1 -28.93 -24.07 2.19
N LEU A 2 -29.09 -22.76 1.95
CA LEU A 2 -27.96 -21.88 1.64
C LEU A 2 -27.34 -21.43 2.97
N LEU A 3 -26.04 -21.70 3.16
CA LEU A 3 -25.27 -21.16 4.28
C LEU A 3 -25.09 -19.64 4.07
N PRO A 4 -25.29 -18.80 5.10
CA PRO A 4 -24.95 -17.39 5.01
C PRO A 4 -23.44 -17.23 4.86
N ALA A 5 -23.02 -16.35 3.95
CA ALA A 5 -21.62 -15.96 3.80
C ALA A 5 -21.13 -15.35 5.11
N THR A 6 -20.09 -15.95 5.70
CA THR A 6 -19.38 -15.36 6.83
C THR A 6 -18.69 -14.08 6.32
N SER A 7 -19.12 -12.94 6.84
CA SER A 7 -18.38 -11.68 6.71
C SER A 7 -16.98 -11.89 7.25
N ALA A 8 -15.97 -11.73 6.40
CA ALA A 8 -14.58 -11.72 6.82
C ALA A 8 -14.39 -10.60 7.85
N GLU A 9 -14.08 -10.97 9.09
CA GLU A 9 -13.62 -10.02 10.10
C GLU A 9 -12.30 -9.44 9.60
N ALA A 10 -12.31 -8.15 9.22
CA ALA A 10 -11.10 -7.44 8.91
C ALA A 10 -10.15 -7.51 10.11
N ALA A 11 -8.93 -7.99 9.89
CA ALA A 11 -7.89 -7.99 10.90
C ALA A 11 -7.76 -6.57 11.49
N ASN A 12 -8.19 -6.38 12.73
CA ASN A 12 -8.08 -5.11 13.46
C ASN A 12 -6.65 -4.94 13.98
N THR A 13 -5.67 -5.02 13.09
CA THR A 13 -4.28 -4.71 13.39
C THR A 13 -4.14 -3.19 13.37
N THR A 14 -4.07 -2.60 14.56
CA THR A 14 -3.93 -1.16 14.82
C THR A 14 -2.56 -0.58 14.42
N LYS A 15 -1.78 -1.31 13.63
CA LYS A 15 -0.45 -0.86 13.21
C LYS A 15 -0.59 0.17 12.10
N TYR A 16 -0.35 1.43 12.46
CA TYR A 16 -0.31 2.57 11.54
C TYR A 16 1.12 2.83 11.06
N VAL A 17 1.24 3.28 9.82
CA VAL A 17 2.53 3.63 9.22
C VAL A 17 2.94 5.04 9.61
N ASP A 18 4.10 5.21 10.22
CA ASP A 18 4.72 6.50 10.54
C ASP A 18 5.74 6.98 9.49
N SER A 19 6.25 6.09 8.63
CA SER A 19 6.98 6.43 7.40
C SER A 19 6.92 5.25 6.42
N ASN A 20 6.98 5.50 5.11
CA ASN A 20 7.14 4.41 4.11
C ASN A 20 8.61 4.00 3.93
N CYS A 21 9.39 4.14 5.01
CA CYS A 21 10.82 3.91 5.12
C CYS A 21 11.68 4.69 4.12
N PRO A 22 12.18 5.90 4.45
CA PRO A 22 13.11 6.62 3.58
C PRO A 22 14.60 6.24 3.75
N TYR A 23 14.96 5.33 4.68
CA TYR A 23 16.37 5.07 5.04
C TYR A 23 16.74 3.57 5.07
N ALA A 24 18.02 3.28 4.84
CA ALA A 24 18.59 1.93 4.93
C ALA A 24 18.56 1.43 6.39
N GLY A 25 17.57 0.61 6.75
CA GLY A 25 17.49 -0.01 8.07
C GLY A 25 16.09 -0.29 8.61
N CYS A 26 15.01 0.18 7.98
CA CYS A 26 13.68 -0.26 8.43
C CYS A 26 13.44 -1.72 8.03
N SER A 27 12.70 -2.44 8.87
CA SER A 27 12.06 -3.70 8.47
C SER A 27 11.27 -3.42 7.19
N SER A 28 11.56 -4.17 6.13
CA SER A 28 10.87 -4.14 4.85
C SER A 28 9.36 -4.05 5.07
N GLY A 29 8.70 -3.09 4.43
CA GLY A 29 7.25 -3.07 4.41
C GLY A 29 6.74 -4.24 3.58
N ASP A 30 5.57 -4.79 3.90
CA ASP A 30 5.06 -5.97 3.21
C ASP A 30 4.24 -5.63 1.96
N LEU A 31 3.62 -4.46 1.89
CA LEU A 31 2.96 -3.99 0.67
C LEU A 31 3.86 -3.04 -0.10
N TYR A 32 4.11 -3.38 -1.37
CA TYR A 32 4.95 -2.62 -2.27
C TYR A 32 4.05 -1.96 -3.31
N LEU A 33 3.91 -0.63 -3.25
CA LEU A 33 3.23 0.14 -4.29
C LEU A 33 4.24 0.61 -5.34
N LYS A 34 3.89 0.44 -6.61
CA LYS A 34 4.79 0.74 -7.74
C LYS A 34 4.17 1.81 -8.62
N TYR A 35 5.00 2.76 -9.05
CA TYR A 35 4.58 3.86 -9.93
C TYR A 35 4.09 3.37 -11.30
N ARG A 36 4.74 2.34 -11.87
CA ARG A 36 4.35 1.75 -13.15
C ARG A 36 3.50 0.49 -12.96
N SER A 37 2.87 0.07 -14.06
CA SER A 37 2.19 -1.21 -14.16
C SER A 37 3.14 -2.39 -13.96
N SER A 38 2.60 -3.54 -13.55
CA SER A 38 3.34 -4.79 -13.43
C SER A 38 4.02 -5.16 -14.75
N GLY A 39 5.24 -5.69 -14.67
CA GLY A 39 6.08 -6.05 -15.82
C GLY A 39 6.84 -4.90 -16.48
N VAL A 40 6.61 -3.65 -16.06
CA VAL A 40 7.36 -2.49 -16.58
C VAL A 40 8.68 -2.33 -15.80
N PRO A 41 9.86 -2.36 -16.47
CA PRO A 41 11.14 -2.15 -15.80
C PRO A 41 11.29 -0.70 -15.31
N ASN A 42 12.25 -0.46 -14.42
CA ASN A 42 12.60 0.88 -13.91
C ASN A 42 11.40 1.64 -13.31
N SER A 43 10.66 0.99 -12.41
CA SER A 43 9.60 1.63 -11.63
C SER A 43 10.11 1.95 -10.24
N ALA A 44 9.97 3.20 -9.80
CA ALA A 44 10.12 3.52 -8.38
C ALA A 44 9.01 2.84 -7.56
N LEU A 45 9.30 2.54 -6.30
CA LEU A 45 8.39 1.89 -5.37
C LEU A 45 8.39 2.54 -3.98
N ALA A 46 7.27 2.37 -3.29
CA ALA A 46 7.05 2.70 -1.90
C ALA A 46 6.67 1.41 -1.15
N THR A 47 7.16 1.25 0.08
CA THR A 47 6.96 0.05 0.88
C THR A 47 6.25 0.39 2.19
N PHE A 48 5.27 -0.43 2.58
CA PHE A 48 4.41 -0.18 3.72
C PHE A 48 4.17 -1.46 4.50
N TYR A 49 4.35 -1.42 5.83
CA TYR A 49 3.83 -2.45 6.73
C TYR A 49 2.91 -1.81 7.76
N GLY A 50 1.61 -1.85 7.47
CA GLY A 50 0.60 -1.15 8.25
C GLY A 50 -0.51 -0.49 7.45
N ASN A 51 -1.40 0.13 8.20
CA ASN A 51 -2.51 0.92 7.69
C ASN A 51 -2.04 2.33 7.35
N VAL A 52 -2.48 2.85 6.20
CA VAL A 52 -2.22 4.21 5.74
C VAL A 52 -3.55 4.88 5.43
N TYR A 53 -4.01 5.77 6.32
CA TYR A 53 -5.30 6.44 6.18
C TYR A 53 -5.35 7.42 4.99
N ASN A 54 -4.22 8.04 4.64
CA ASN A 54 -4.09 8.96 3.51
C ASN A 54 -2.68 8.92 2.92
N TYR A 55 -2.53 8.52 1.66
CA TYR A 55 -1.23 8.52 0.97
C TYR A 55 -0.65 9.91 0.68
N ALA A 56 -1.40 10.99 0.89
CA ALA A 56 -0.83 12.34 0.80
C ALA A 56 0.17 12.63 1.93
N GLY A 57 0.26 11.76 2.95
CA GLY A 57 1.00 12.02 4.16
C GLY A 57 0.10 12.54 5.30
N GLN A 58 0.74 12.83 6.43
CA GLN A 58 0.11 13.37 7.64
C GLN A 58 1.05 14.38 8.31
N THR A 59 0.50 15.46 8.87
CA THR A 59 1.29 16.52 9.53
C THR A 59 2.06 16.01 10.74
N ILE A 60 1.55 14.97 11.40
CA ILE A 60 2.19 14.30 12.52
C ILE A 60 1.96 12.79 12.35
N SER A 61 3.01 12.00 12.51
CA SER A 61 2.96 10.54 12.57
C SER A 61 2.05 10.07 13.71
N TYR A 62 1.57 8.83 13.61
CA TYR A 62 0.68 8.27 14.65
C TYR A 62 1.34 8.23 16.04
N ASN A 63 2.67 8.21 16.13
CA ASN A 63 3.43 8.27 17.39
C ASN A 63 3.78 9.69 17.87
N GLY A 64 3.34 10.74 17.17
CA GLY A 64 3.51 12.12 17.61
C GLY A 64 4.87 12.76 17.31
N ALA A 65 5.74 12.09 16.55
CA ALA A 65 7.16 12.46 16.47
C ALA A 65 7.50 13.44 15.33
N THR A 66 6.91 13.32 14.13
CA THR A 66 7.31 14.10 12.93
C THR A 66 6.20 14.19 11.87
N ALA A 67 6.30 15.16 10.94
CA ALA A 67 5.53 15.12 9.70
C ALA A 67 5.92 13.91 8.84
N VAL A 68 4.95 13.37 8.10
CA VAL A 68 5.09 12.16 7.29
C VAL A 68 4.64 12.45 5.88
N ASP A 69 5.54 12.29 4.91
CA ASP A 69 5.23 12.35 3.49
C ASP A 69 5.52 10.99 2.86
N TYR A 70 4.55 10.43 2.13
CA TYR A 70 4.72 9.17 1.43
C TYR A 70 5.04 9.43 -0.04
N VAL A 71 6.26 9.06 -0.43
CA VAL A 71 6.80 9.22 -1.79
C VAL A 71 7.43 7.93 -2.27
N PHE A 72 7.48 7.68 -3.58
CA PHE A 72 8.23 6.54 -4.11
C PHE A 72 9.73 6.80 -3.94
N VAL A 73 10.40 6.05 -3.07
CA VAL A 73 11.78 6.33 -2.61
C VAL A 73 12.76 5.19 -2.90
N PHE A 74 12.28 4.06 -3.41
CA PHE A 74 13.11 2.90 -3.71
C PHE A 74 13.09 2.52 -5.19
N GLY A 75 14.20 1.91 -5.63
CA GLY A 75 14.40 1.45 -7.01
C GLY A 75 14.84 2.56 -7.97
N PRO A 76 15.73 2.29 -8.94
CA PRO A 76 16.02 3.22 -10.02
C PRO A 76 14.80 3.28 -10.95
N GLY A 77 14.27 4.49 -11.23
CA GLY A 77 13.17 4.58 -12.18
C GLY A 77 12.22 5.75 -12.07
N ASP A 78 11.20 5.69 -12.93
CA ASP A 78 10.15 6.69 -13.03
C ASP A 78 9.33 6.78 -11.74
N GLY A 79 8.93 8.01 -11.40
CA GLY A 79 8.10 8.30 -10.23
C GLY A 79 8.88 8.49 -8.93
N SER A 80 10.21 8.35 -8.93
CA SER A 80 11.03 8.62 -7.75
C SER A 80 10.80 10.04 -7.23
N GLY A 81 10.61 10.19 -5.92
CA GLY A 81 10.26 11.44 -5.25
C GLY A 81 8.82 11.93 -5.48
N THR A 82 8.03 11.23 -6.30
CA THR A 82 6.63 11.58 -6.52
C THR A 82 5.76 11.07 -5.37
N SER A 83 4.74 11.82 -4.99
CA SER A 83 3.77 11.41 -3.98
C SER A 83 3.10 10.08 -4.36
N VAL A 84 2.89 9.20 -3.38
CA VAL A 84 2.23 7.90 -3.59
C VAL A 84 0.74 8.05 -3.94
N LYS A 85 0.08 9.10 -3.43
CA LYS A 85 -1.35 9.32 -3.68
C LYS A 85 -1.60 9.54 -5.17
N ASN A 86 -2.56 8.81 -5.72
CA ASN A 86 -3.00 8.89 -7.12
C ASN A 86 -1.88 8.64 -8.14
N ASN A 87 -0.83 7.90 -7.78
CA ASN A 87 0.31 7.69 -8.68
C ASN A 87 0.77 6.24 -8.75
N ALA A 88 0.20 5.33 -7.95
CA ALA A 88 0.55 3.93 -8.03
C ALA A 88 -0.29 3.21 -9.10
N ALA A 89 0.34 2.35 -9.88
CA ALA A 89 -0.29 1.60 -10.96
C ALA A 89 -0.32 0.08 -10.74
N SER A 90 0.52 -0.42 -9.84
CA SER A 90 0.52 -1.82 -9.43
C SER A 90 0.96 -1.97 -7.98
N ALA A 91 0.68 -3.14 -7.42
CA ALA A 91 1.17 -3.50 -6.09
C ALA A 91 1.71 -4.94 -6.07
N THR A 92 2.58 -5.21 -5.10
CA THR A 92 2.97 -6.57 -4.73
C THR A 92 2.75 -6.71 -3.23
N ASN A 93 1.98 -7.71 -2.81
CA ASN A 93 1.94 -8.10 -1.40
C ASN A 93 3.04 -9.14 -1.15
N CYS A 94 4.02 -8.76 -0.35
CA CYS A 94 5.14 -9.56 0.09
C CYS A 94 4.97 -10.10 1.51
N ALA A 95 3.84 -9.84 2.17
CA ALA A 95 3.59 -10.34 3.52
C ALA A 95 3.61 -11.86 3.55
N ASP A 96 4.11 -12.40 4.66
CA ASP A 96 4.04 -13.85 4.90
C ASP A 96 2.60 -14.30 5.18
N ALA A 97 1.84 -13.49 5.93
CA ALA A 97 0.51 -13.86 6.42
C ALA A 97 -0.57 -12.77 6.27
N ASP A 98 -0.20 -11.52 5.98
CA ASP A 98 -1.13 -10.39 6.02
C ASP A 98 -1.64 -10.03 4.61
N ASN A 99 -2.97 -10.02 4.41
CA ASN A 99 -3.53 -9.44 3.19
C ASN A 99 -3.56 -7.91 3.29
N TYR A 100 -3.61 -7.25 2.14
CA TYR A 100 -3.82 -5.81 2.06
C TYR A 100 -4.99 -5.46 1.16
N ARG A 101 -5.69 -4.38 1.51
CA ARG A 101 -6.68 -3.78 0.63
C ARG A 101 -6.33 -2.32 0.37
N VAL A 102 -6.30 -1.94 -0.90
CA VAL A 102 -6.01 -0.58 -1.37
C VAL A 102 -7.30 0.07 -1.88
N TYR A 103 -7.49 1.35 -1.55
CA TYR A 103 -8.73 2.09 -1.75
C TYR A 103 -8.55 3.35 -2.60
N PHE A 104 -9.61 3.72 -3.31
CA PHE A 104 -9.68 4.92 -4.13
C PHE A 104 -9.68 6.20 -3.30
N ASN A 105 -10.41 6.21 -2.17
CA ASN A 105 -10.48 7.35 -1.28
C ASN A 105 -9.60 7.15 -0.04
N SER A 106 -9.26 8.26 0.60
CA SER A 106 -8.69 8.22 1.94
C SER A 106 -9.69 7.63 2.94
N GLY A 107 -9.18 7.12 4.06
CA GLY A 107 -9.99 6.55 5.13
C GLY A 107 -10.66 5.21 4.81
N TYR A 108 -10.09 4.42 3.91
CA TYR A 108 -10.54 3.05 3.60
C TYR A 108 -11.95 3.00 2.99
N THR A 109 -12.27 3.94 2.11
CA THR A 109 -13.59 4.06 1.49
C THR A 109 -13.55 4.03 -0.04
N GLY A 110 -14.72 3.76 -0.65
CA GLY A 110 -14.89 3.70 -2.10
C GLY A 110 -14.41 2.40 -2.73
N THR A 111 -14.18 2.42 -4.05
CA THR A 111 -13.66 1.29 -4.81
C THR A 111 -12.36 0.77 -4.20
N ALA A 112 -12.23 -0.54 -4.08
CA ALA A 112 -11.08 -1.18 -3.45
C ALA A 112 -10.65 -2.45 -4.19
N GLN A 113 -9.40 -2.85 -4.00
CA GLN A 113 -8.84 -4.11 -4.50
C GLN A 113 -8.06 -4.80 -3.39
N LEU A 114 -8.34 -6.09 -3.20
CA LEU A 114 -7.62 -6.98 -2.30
C LEU A 114 -6.34 -7.48 -2.99
N PHE A 115 -5.26 -7.53 -2.24
CA PHE A 115 -3.98 -8.14 -2.60
C PHE A 115 -3.70 -9.22 -1.54
N GLU A 116 -3.94 -10.46 -1.91
CA GLU A 116 -3.77 -11.59 -1.00
C GLU A 116 -2.28 -11.81 -0.69
N HIS A 117 -1.99 -12.27 0.53
CA HIS A 117 -0.64 -12.69 0.88
C HIS A 117 -0.28 -13.94 0.07
N ALA A 118 0.98 -14.01 -0.37
CA ALA A 118 1.49 -15.15 -1.13
C ALA A 118 2.62 -15.90 -0.41
N GLY A 119 2.90 -15.56 0.86
CA GLY A 119 4.03 -16.12 1.61
C GLY A 119 5.39 -15.58 1.14
N GLY A 120 5.42 -14.34 0.65
CA GLY A 120 6.61 -13.69 0.10
C GLY A 120 6.37 -12.88 -1.19
N CYS A 121 7.44 -12.27 -1.71
CA CYS A 121 7.41 -11.37 -2.88
C CYS A 121 7.38 -12.12 -4.22
N PHE A 122 6.23 -12.67 -4.64
CA PHE A 122 6.19 -13.49 -5.85
C PHE A 122 5.71 -12.76 -7.11
N VAL A 123 4.58 -12.03 -7.05
CA VAL A 123 3.97 -11.46 -8.26
C VAL A 123 3.45 -10.05 -8.00
N ALA A 124 3.72 -9.14 -8.93
CA ALA A 124 3.09 -7.83 -8.96
C ALA A 124 1.78 -7.88 -9.75
N GLU A 125 0.74 -7.29 -9.19
CA GLU A 125 -0.59 -7.20 -9.78
C GLU A 125 -0.90 -5.76 -10.15
N ASN A 126 -1.48 -5.56 -11.33
CA ASN A 126 -1.95 -4.24 -11.73
C ASN A 126 -3.17 -3.85 -10.89
N PHE A 127 -3.28 -2.55 -10.59
CA PHE A 127 -4.54 -2.03 -10.11
C PHE A 127 -5.61 -2.16 -11.19
N ILE A 128 -6.83 -2.47 -10.77
CA ILE A 128 -8.02 -2.33 -11.62
C ILE A 128 -8.11 -0.91 -12.17
N ALA A 129 -8.78 -0.75 -13.31
CA ALA A 129 -8.81 0.53 -14.05
C ALA A 129 -9.23 1.73 -13.19
N ALA A 130 -10.18 1.53 -12.27
CA ALA A 130 -10.65 2.57 -11.37
C ALA A 130 -9.62 2.99 -10.30
N LEU A 131 -8.72 2.10 -9.89
CA LEU A 131 -7.73 2.37 -8.83
C LEU A 131 -6.37 2.80 -9.38
N LYS A 132 -6.06 2.44 -10.62
CA LYS A 132 -4.80 2.79 -11.25
C LYS A 132 -4.63 4.31 -11.27
N ASN A 133 -3.55 4.79 -10.67
CA ASN A 133 -3.26 6.21 -10.49
C ASN A 133 -4.37 6.99 -9.75
N ASN A 134 -5.15 6.31 -8.90
CA ASN A 134 -6.20 6.92 -8.09
C ASN A 134 -6.26 6.29 -6.69
N ASN A 135 -5.17 5.68 -6.23
CA ASN A 135 -5.05 5.07 -4.91
C ASN A 135 -4.83 6.14 -3.83
N ALA A 136 -5.53 6.03 -2.69
CA ALA A 136 -5.46 7.03 -1.63
C ALA A 136 -5.31 6.49 -0.19
N SER A 137 -5.60 5.21 0.07
CA SER A 137 -5.36 4.58 1.38
C SER A 137 -5.21 3.05 1.29
N GLN A 138 -4.70 2.43 2.35
CA GLN A 138 -4.66 0.97 2.52
C GLN A 138 -4.82 0.52 3.97
N HIS A 139 -5.31 -0.70 4.17
CA HIS A 139 -5.22 -1.39 5.45
C HIS A 139 -4.94 -2.89 5.28
N PHE A 140 -4.62 -3.53 6.40
CA PHE A 140 -4.69 -4.99 6.54
C PHE A 140 -6.12 -5.49 6.31
N ALA A 141 -6.26 -6.62 5.61
CA ALA A 141 -7.54 -7.11 5.09
C ALA A 141 -7.89 -8.54 5.51
#